data_AF-A0A943T3L5-F1
#
_entry.id   AF-A0A943T3L5-F1
#
_cell.length_a   1.000
_cell.length_b   1.000
_cell.length_c   1.000
_cell.angle_alpha   90.00
_cell.angle_beta   90.00
_cell.angle_gamma   90.00
#
_symmetry.space_group_name_H-M   'P 1'
#
loop_
_entity.id
_entity.type
_entity.pdbx_description
1 polymer ?
#
loop_
_entity_poly.entity_id
_entity_poly.type
_entity_poly.pdbx_seq_one_letter_code
_entity_poly.pdbx_strand_id
1 'polypeptide(L)'
;MDKWTVSYRAIALALGIALVGAGFGLWSARETAVIKRGLAEGFAINGMFQERQPGRSTLAFLDEEGRWQHVDEHGDVMNGTFKRSADPNGFVLLDEAGGECGSVHLAFTSKDGLHGTLYLQADDEIVRFDKTDRVPAFMEQ
;
A
#
# COMPACT_ATOMS: atom_id res chain seq x y z
N MET A 1 -0.52 -35.28 -6.13
CA MET A 1 0.61 -34.52 -6.70
C MET A 1 0.45 -33.09 -6.17
N ASP A 2 1.23 -32.12 -6.61
CA ASP A 2 0.74 -30.73 -6.79
C ASP A 2 1.16 -29.61 -5.82
N LYS A 3 1.45 -28.49 -6.51
CA LYS A 3 1.73 -27.10 -6.12
C LYS A 3 3.11 -26.64 -5.67
N TRP A 4 4.14 -27.01 -6.44
CA TRP A 4 5.32 -26.16 -6.66
C TRP A 4 4.97 -24.82 -7.39
N THR A 5 3.85 -24.17 -7.04
CA THR A 5 3.19 -23.08 -7.78
C THR A 5 2.85 -21.86 -6.91
N VAL A 6 3.63 -21.56 -5.86
CA VAL A 6 3.84 -20.14 -5.52
C VAL A 6 4.82 -19.63 -6.58
N SER A 7 4.18 -19.27 -7.68
CA SER A 7 4.71 -19.13 -9.03
C SER A 7 5.58 -17.88 -9.15
N TYR A 8 6.41 -17.83 -10.17
CA TYR A 8 7.08 -16.67 -10.78
C TYR A 8 6.29 -15.32 -10.80
N ARG A 9 5.01 -15.30 -10.43
CA ARG A 9 4.11 -14.16 -10.30
C ARG A 9 4.44 -13.23 -9.12
N ALA A 10 4.84 -13.75 -7.95
CA ALA A 10 5.41 -12.94 -6.86
C ALA A 10 6.75 -12.28 -7.25
N ILE A 11 7.44 -12.83 -8.25
CA ILE A 11 8.68 -12.30 -8.82
C ILE A 11 8.39 -11.26 -9.92
N ALA A 12 7.21 -11.31 -10.57
CA ALA A 12 6.72 -10.33 -11.52
C ALA A 12 6.06 -9.09 -10.85
N LEU A 13 5.47 -9.27 -9.66
CA LEU A 13 5.10 -8.22 -8.70
C LEU A 13 6.23 -7.19 -8.50
N ALA A 14 7.41 -7.73 -8.22
CA ALA A 14 8.66 -7.01 -7.98
C ALA A 14 9.17 -6.25 -9.23
N LEU A 15 8.71 -6.63 -10.44
CA LEU A 15 9.07 -5.95 -11.68
C LEU A 15 8.07 -4.85 -12.07
N GLY A 16 6.83 -4.89 -11.57
CA GLY A 16 5.78 -3.88 -11.86
C GLY A 16 5.85 -2.62 -10.99
N ILE A 17 6.24 -2.77 -9.73
CA ILE A 17 6.68 -1.66 -8.85
C ILE A 17 7.83 -0.86 -9.52
N ALA A 18 8.64 -1.51 -10.35
CA ALA A 18 9.77 -0.89 -11.05
C ALA A 18 9.38 0.14 -12.12
N LEU A 19 8.10 0.23 -12.53
CA LEU A 19 7.58 1.38 -13.27
C LEU A 19 6.87 2.36 -12.32
N VAL A 20 7.67 2.96 -11.43
CA VAL A 20 7.43 4.28 -10.81
C VAL A 20 7.25 5.41 -11.89
N GLY A 21 7.08 5.07 -13.17
CA GLY A 21 5.87 5.45 -13.89
C GLY A 21 5.60 6.93 -14.11
N ALA A 22 6.65 7.70 -14.46
CA ALA A 22 6.63 8.80 -15.43
C ALA A 22 5.67 9.99 -15.20
N GLY A 23 5.04 10.12 -14.03
CA GLY A 23 4.09 11.18 -13.69
C GLY A 23 4.60 12.18 -12.65
N PHE A 24 5.90 12.45 -12.58
CA PHE A 24 6.42 13.56 -11.74
C PHE A 24 6.16 14.91 -12.43
N GLY A 25 4.89 15.32 -12.48
CA GLY A 25 4.48 16.64 -12.95
C GLY A 25 4.72 17.70 -11.88
N LEU A 26 5.74 18.54 -12.09
CA LEU A 26 6.02 19.81 -11.39
C LEU A 26 5.92 19.78 -9.84
N TRP A 27 6.94 19.25 -9.16
CA TRP A 27 7.06 19.40 -7.70
C TRP A 27 8.28 20.24 -7.32
N SER A 28 8.10 21.08 -6.30
CA SER A 28 9.07 22.11 -5.89
C SER A 28 10.39 21.49 -5.41
N ALA A 29 11.52 22.19 -5.58
CA ALA A 29 12.84 21.71 -5.16
C ALA A 29 12.93 21.30 -3.66
N ARG A 30 11.98 21.73 -2.84
CA ARG A 30 11.87 21.37 -1.41
C ARG A 30 11.36 19.94 -1.18
N GLU A 31 10.51 19.42 -2.05
CA GLU A 31 9.96 18.06 -1.90
C GLU A 31 10.91 16.99 -2.43
N THR A 32 11.85 17.36 -3.30
CA THR A 32 12.83 16.42 -3.86
C THR A 32 13.65 15.72 -2.79
N ALA A 33 14.04 16.42 -1.72
CA ALA A 33 14.78 15.81 -0.61
C ALA A 33 13.91 14.81 0.17
N VAL A 34 12.63 15.13 0.39
CA VAL A 34 11.67 14.27 1.08
C VAL A 34 11.40 13.01 0.26
N ILE A 35 11.19 13.15 -1.04
CA ILE A 35 10.94 12.03 -1.95
C ILE A 35 12.17 11.14 -2.05
N LYS A 36 13.36 11.72 -2.26
CA LYS A 36 14.61 10.94 -2.30
C LYS A 36 14.83 10.15 -1.02
N ARG A 37 14.59 10.79 0.13
CA ARG A 37 14.69 10.13 1.43
C ARG A 37 13.64 9.04 1.58
N GLY A 38 12.38 9.28 1.24
CA GLY A 38 11.32 8.28 1.35
C GLY A 38 11.48 7.10 0.38
N LEU A 39 12.06 7.31 -0.80
CA LEU A 39 12.43 6.21 -1.69
C LEU A 39 13.56 5.35 -1.12
N ALA A 40 14.50 5.94 -0.39
CA ALA A 40 15.66 5.23 0.18
C ALA A 40 15.39 4.60 1.56
N GLU A 41 14.66 5.30 2.43
CA GLU A 41 14.42 4.94 3.83
C GLU A 41 12.99 4.46 4.09
N GLY A 42 12.08 4.65 3.14
CA GLY A 42 10.65 4.35 3.26
C GLY A 42 9.82 5.59 3.61
N PHE A 43 8.60 5.64 3.08
CA PHE A 43 7.57 6.62 3.45
C PHE A 43 6.75 6.12 4.66
N ALA A 44 6.09 7.04 5.36
CA ALA A 44 5.16 6.69 6.42
C ALA A 44 3.84 6.17 5.83
N ILE A 45 3.52 4.90 6.09
CA ILE A 45 2.29 4.27 5.60
C ILE A 45 1.04 4.73 6.38
N ASN A 46 1.19 5.12 7.65
CA ASN A 46 0.10 5.58 8.53
C ASN A 46 -0.92 6.48 7.84
N GLY A 47 -2.18 6.08 7.84
CA GLY A 47 -3.28 6.92 7.37
C GLY A 47 -4.35 6.16 6.61
N MET A 48 -5.21 6.94 5.97
CA MET A 48 -6.32 6.47 5.15
C MET A 48 -5.99 6.63 3.67
N PHE A 49 -6.39 5.64 2.89
CA PHE A 49 -6.25 5.64 1.45
C PHE A 49 -7.57 5.26 0.80
N GLN A 50 -7.88 5.90 -0.32
CA GLN A 50 -9.08 5.64 -1.10
C GLN A 50 -8.69 5.22 -2.50
N GLU A 51 -9.37 4.21 -3.01
CA GLU A 51 -9.21 3.73 -4.37
C GLU A 51 -9.48 4.86 -5.40
N ARG A 52 -8.59 5.04 -6.39
CA ARG A 52 -8.69 6.17 -7.34
C ARG A 52 -9.90 6.04 -8.29
N GLN A 53 -10.22 4.84 -8.82
CA GLN A 53 -11.39 4.51 -9.69
C GLN A 53 -11.55 2.98 -9.84
N PRO A 54 -12.77 2.42 -10.08
CA PRO A 54 -14.01 2.51 -9.30
C PRO A 54 -14.29 1.21 -8.52
N GLY A 55 -14.26 1.30 -7.19
CA GLY A 55 -14.74 0.28 -6.25
C GLY A 55 -14.86 0.83 -4.83
N ARG A 56 -14.86 2.18 -4.70
CA ARG A 56 -14.86 3.05 -3.48
C ARG A 56 -14.22 2.48 -2.23
N SER A 57 -13.32 1.52 -2.41
CA SER A 57 -12.78 0.77 -1.32
C SER A 57 -11.74 1.62 -0.63
N THR A 58 -11.52 1.31 0.63
CA THR A 58 -10.65 2.10 1.46
C THR A 58 -9.68 1.21 2.19
N LEU A 59 -8.46 1.71 2.36
CA LEU A 59 -7.41 1.06 3.13
C LEU A 59 -7.00 1.97 4.28
N ALA A 60 -6.94 1.41 5.48
CA ALA A 60 -6.42 2.06 6.66
C ALA A 60 -5.16 1.33 7.13
N PHE A 61 -4.12 2.09 7.51
CA PHE A 61 -2.89 1.54 8.07
C PHE A 61 -2.50 2.25 9.36
N LEU A 62 -2.20 1.46 10.39
CA LEU A 62 -1.66 1.90 11.68
C LEU A 62 -0.37 1.13 11.98
N ASP A 63 0.77 1.74 11.67
CA ASP A 63 2.13 1.20 11.74
C ASP A 63 2.60 0.91 13.16
N GLU A 64 2.19 1.72 14.14
CA GLU A 64 2.53 1.48 15.55
C GLU A 64 1.98 0.14 16.06
N GLU A 65 0.80 -0.25 15.59
CA GLU A 65 0.14 -1.52 15.94
C GLU A 65 0.36 -2.61 14.87
N GLY A 66 0.99 -2.27 13.74
CA GLY A 66 1.14 -3.16 12.59
C GLY A 66 -0.20 -3.62 12.00
N ARG A 67 -1.26 -2.82 12.13
CA ARG A 67 -2.64 -3.18 11.74
C ARG A 67 -3.04 -2.53 10.42
N TRP A 68 -3.84 -3.25 9.65
CA TRP A 68 -4.49 -2.71 8.46
C TRP A 68 -5.96 -3.14 8.41
N GLN A 69 -6.74 -2.39 7.64
CA GLN A 69 -8.11 -2.71 7.30
C GLN A 69 -8.39 -2.35 5.85
N HIS A 70 -9.07 -3.22 5.13
CA HIS A 70 -9.71 -2.94 3.85
C HIS A 70 -11.22 -2.97 4.05
N VAL A 71 -11.88 -1.95 3.49
CA VAL A 71 -13.33 -1.93 3.38
C VAL A 71 -13.66 -1.86 1.90
N ASP A 72 -14.38 -2.84 1.38
CA ASP A 72 -14.78 -2.87 -0.03
C ASP A 72 -15.95 -1.91 -0.34
N GLU A 73 -16.45 -1.92 -1.58
CA GLU A 73 -17.61 -1.12 -1.99
C GLU A 73 -18.93 -1.52 -1.32
N HIS A 74 -19.05 -2.76 -0.84
CA HIS A 74 -20.24 -3.29 -0.17
C HIS A 74 -20.22 -2.99 1.33
N GLY A 75 -19.09 -2.52 1.86
CA GLY A 75 -18.88 -2.28 3.29
C GLY A 75 -18.37 -3.52 4.02
N ASP A 76 -17.98 -4.57 3.30
CA ASP A 76 -17.36 -5.75 3.89
C ASP A 76 -15.96 -5.38 4.38
N VAL A 77 -15.69 -5.72 5.63
CA VAL A 77 -14.47 -5.32 6.35
C VAL A 77 -13.54 -6.52 6.45
N MET A 78 -12.33 -6.37 5.91
CA MET A 78 -11.21 -7.29 6.12
C MET A 78 -10.15 -6.61 6.99
N ASN A 79 -9.85 -7.21 8.13
CA ASN A 79 -8.80 -6.76 9.04
C ASN A 79 -7.58 -7.65 8.94
N GLY A 80 -6.45 -7.13 9.43
CA GLY A 80 -5.28 -7.96 9.60
C GLY A 80 -4.08 -7.23 10.15
N THR A 81 -2.92 -7.87 10.01
CA THR A 81 -1.62 -7.30 10.35
C THR A 81 -0.74 -7.21 9.12
N PHE A 82 0.28 -6.36 9.14
CA PHE A 82 1.21 -6.27 8.02
C PHE A 82 2.66 -6.31 8.49
N LYS A 83 3.54 -6.73 7.59
CA LYS A 83 4.99 -6.76 7.82
C LYS A 83 5.69 -5.99 6.72
N ARG A 84 6.72 -5.22 7.08
CA ARG A 84 7.57 -4.57 6.09
C ARG A 84 8.39 -5.62 5.33
N SER A 85 8.51 -5.44 4.02
CA SER A 85 9.32 -6.28 3.15
C SER A 85 10.79 -5.82 3.14
N ALA A 86 11.63 -6.43 2.30
CA ALA A 86 12.98 -5.94 2.06
C ALA A 86 13.00 -4.58 1.33
N ASP A 87 11.96 -4.27 0.54
CA ASP A 87 11.74 -2.95 -0.01
C ASP A 87 11.22 -2.02 1.12
N PRO A 88 11.86 -0.86 1.38
CA PRO A 88 11.43 0.07 2.43
C PRO A 88 10.00 0.57 2.30
N ASN A 89 9.45 0.55 1.09
CA ASN A 89 8.09 0.96 0.74
C ASN A 89 7.16 -0.21 0.43
N GLY A 90 7.65 -1.45 0.47
CA GLY A 90 6.86 -2.67 0.29
C GLY A 90 6.43 -3.28 1.62
N PHE A 91 5.19 -3.73 1.70
CA PHE A 91 4.62 -4.38 2.88
C PHE A 91 3.80 -5.60 2.46
N VAL A 92 3.89 -6.68 3.23
CA VAL A 92 3.08 -7.89 3.06
C VAL A 92 1.89 -7.81 4.01
N LEU A 93 0.69 -8.02 3.49
CA LEU A 93 -0.56 -8.04 4.24
C LEU A 93 -0.87 -9.46 4.69
N LEU A 94 -1.17 -9.60 5.97
CA LEU A 94 -1.63 -10.81 6.61
C LEU A 94 -3.07 -10.62 7.09
N ASP A 95 -3.94 -11.60 6.85
CA ASP A 95 -5.28 -11.63 7.42
C ASP A 95 -5.25 -11.85 8.95
N GLU A 96 -6.42 -11.88 9.60
CA GLU A 96 -6.54 -12.13 11.04
C GLU A 96 -6.04 -13.52 11.46
N ALA A 97 -6.04 -14.51 10.55
CA ALA A 97 -5.49 -15.84 10.79
C ALA A 97 -3.96 -15.90 10.60
N GLY A 98 -3.35 -14.79 10.15
CA GLY A 98 -1.92 -14.69 9.87
C GLY A 98 -1.51 -15.22 8.49
N GLY A 99 -2.46 -15.50 7.61
CA GLY A 99 -2.23 -15.92 6.23
C GLY A 99 -1.92 -14.73 5.32
N GLU A 100 -0.96 -14.88 4.40
CA GLU A 100 -0.67 -13.85 3.40
C GLU A 100 -1.86 -13.68 2.45
N CYS A 101 -2.41 -12.47 2.39
CA CYS A 101 -3.59 -12.15 1.57
C CYS A 101 -3.29 -11.07 0.51
N GLY A 102 -2.10 -10.46 0.54
CA GLY A 102 -1.70 -9.47 -0.45
C GLY A 102 -0.41 -8.77 -0.07
N SER A 103 -0.05 -7.75 -0.85
CA SER A 103 1.07 -6.87 -0.57
C SER A 103 0.78 -5.46 -1.05
N VAL A 104 1.38 -4.46 -0.42
CA VAL A 104 1.24 -3.07 -0.82
C VAL A 104 2.60 -2.45 -1.07
N HIS A 105 2.68 -1.55 -2.05
CA HIS A 105 3.85 -0.72 -2.28
C HIS A 105 3.48 0.76 -2.26
N LEU A 106 4.13 1.51 -1.38
CA LEU A 106 3.93 2.94 -1.19
C LEU A 106 4.84 3.73 -2.14
N ALA A 107 4.29 4.20 -3.25
CA ALA A 107 5.08 4.89 -4.28
C ALA A 107 5.57 6.27 -3.82
N PHE A 108 4.74 7.00 -3.07
CA PHE A 108 5.15 8.24 -2.40
C PHE A 108 4.20 8.61 -1.27
N THR A 109 4.68 9.46 -0.37
CA THR A 109 3.86 10.25 0.56
C THR A 109 4.45 11.65 0.68
N SER A 110 3.60 12.67 0.74
CA SER A 110 4.00 14.06 0.93
C SER A 110 4.61 14.27 2.31
N LYS A 111 5.36 15.38 2.48
CA LYS A 111 6.02 15.69 3.75
C LYS A 111 5.04 15.83 4.93
N ASP A 112 3.85 16.35 4.67
CA ASP A 112 2.79 16.53 5.66
C ASP A 112 1.92 15.28 5.86
N GLY A 113 2.15 14.23 5.07
CA GLY A 113 1.40 12.97 5.14
C GLY A 113 -0.04 13.05 4.60
N LEU A 114 -0.44 14.16 3.96
CA LEU A 114 -1.81 14.36 3.47
C LEU A 114 -2.04 13.81 2.07
N HIS A 115 -0.98 13.59 1.31
CA HIS A 115 -1.03 13.07 -0.06
C HIS A 115 -0.08 11.90 -0.22
N GLY A 116 -0.40 11.00 -1.13
CA GLY A 116 0.40 9.81 -1.38
C GLY A 116 -0.28 8.91 -2.39
N THR A 117 0.48 7.95 -2.90
CA THR A 117 -0.05 6.90 -3.76
C THR A 117 0.50 5.55 -3.30
N LEU A 118 -0.40 4.60 -3.12
CA LEU A 118 -0.14 3.24 -2.72
C LEU A 118 -0.73 2.30 -3.76
N TYR A 119 -0.03 1.21 -4.05
CA TYR A 119 -0.50 0.15 -4.92
C TYR A 119 -0.72 -1.10 -4.09
N LEU A 120 -1.94 -1.61 -4.08
CA LEU A 120 -2.27 -2.92 -3.53
C LEU A 120 -2.12 -3.95 -4.64
N GLN A 121 -1.42 -5.03 -4.33
CA GLN A 121 -1.39 -6.22 -5.13
C GLN A 121 -1.98 -7.39 -4.33
N ALA A 122 -3.10 -7.89 -4.81
CA ALA A 122 -3.76 -9.08 -4.31
C ALA A 122 -4.10 -9.96 -5.52
N ASP A 123 -3.90 -11.27 -5.39
CA ASP A 123 -4.02 -12.23 -6.48
C ASP A 123 -3.22 -11.81 -7.74
N ASP A 124 -3.89 -11.63 -8.88
CA ASP A 124 -3.32 -11.19 -10.14
C ASP A 124 -3.67 -9.71 -10.48
N GLU A 125 -4.22 -8.96 -9.51
CA GLU A 125 -4.67 -7.56 -9.70
C GLU A 125 -3.76 -6.55 -9.00
N ILE A 126 -3.65 -5.36 -9.59
CA ILE A 126 -2.96 -4.20 -9.01
C ILE A 126 -3.95 -3.05 -8.95
N VAL A 127 -4.28 -2.61 -7.74
CA VAL A 127 -5.23 -1.54 -7.48
C VAL A 127 -4.50 -0.33 -6.91
N ARG A 128 -4.79 0.85 -7.45
CA ARG A 128 -4.19 2.11 -7.00
C ARG A 128 -5.08 2.81 -5.98
N PHE A 129 -4.48 3.18 -4.86
CA PHE A 129 -5.07 4.00 -3.82
C PHE A 129 -4.32 5.33 -3.70
N ASP A 130 -5.07 6.40 -3.48
CA ASP A 130 -4.53 7.71 -3.13
C ASP A 130 -4.75 7.97 -1.64
N LYS A 131 -3.75 8.55 -0.98
CA LYS A 131 -3.84 8.91 0.43
C LYS A 131 -4.83 10.07 0.61
N THR A 132 -5.76 9.92 1.54
CA THR A 132 -6.80 10.91 1.85
C THR A 132 -6.65 11.51 3.24
N ASP A 133 -6.05 10.78 4.18
CA ASP A 133 -5.76 11.27 5.52
C ASP A 133 -4.45 10.66 6.07
N ARG A 134 -3.80 11.36 7.00
CA ARG A 134 -2.64 10.88 7.77
C ARG A 134 -3.05 10.08 9.01
N VAL A 135 -4.28 10.26 9.49
CA VAL A 135 -4.86 9.49 10.59
C VAL A 135 -5.69 8.37 10.00
N PRO A 136 -5.40 7.09 10.33
CA PRO A 136 -6.23 5.99 9.86
C PRO A 136 -7.61 6.03 10.51
N ALA A 137 -8.63 5.63 9.77
CA ALA A 137 -9.98 5.42 10.28
C ALA A 137 -10.34 3.94 10.09
N PHE A 138 -10.50 3.23 11.20
CA PHE A 138 -10.96 1.84 11.20
C PHE A 138 -12.46 1.84 11.48
N MET A 139 -13.23 1.13 10.65
CA MET A 139 -14.61 0.82 10.98
C MET A 139 -14.65 -0.31 12.00
N GLU A 140 -15.41 -0.08 13.08
CA GLU A 140 -15.79 -1.11 14.04
C GLU A 140 -16.96 -1.91 13.45
N GLN A 141 -16.91 -3.24 13.56
CA GLN A 141 -18.04 -4.13 13.24
C GLN A 141 -18.95 -4.29 14.46
#